data_AF-A0A5B7D596-F1
#
_entry.id   AF-A0A5B7D596-F1
#
_cell.length_a   1.000
_cell.length_b   1.000
_cell.length_c   1.000
_cell.angle_alpha   90.00
_cell.angle_beta   90.00
_cell.angle_gamma   90.00
#
_symmetry.space_group_name_H-M   'P 1'
#
loop_
_entity.id
_entity.type
_entity.pdbx_description
1 polymer ?
#
loop_
_entity_poly.entity_id
_entity_poly.type
_entity_poly.pdbx_seq_one_letter_code
_entity_poly.pdbx_strand_id
1 'polypeptide(L)'
;MSSSSDYAEAILSAICLTLVLDYGLPYSSTMGESFTVFLLTTCACLLVVSLLLFCYIISANSFNLIRSSVLETVFNTLACVLYLTSSSYLSWSVYIWLLPGYRITPHYTVYPAMSAAYILGFVLGVVHGLDAWTSYRHLK
;
A
#
# COMPACT_ATOMS: atom_id res chain seq x y z
N MET A 1 -1.92 16.22 -13.75
CA MET A 1 -0.74 15.89 -12.93
C MET A 1 -0.99 14.65 -12.05
N SER A 2 -2.24 14.25 -11.75
CA SER A 2 -2.50 13.05 -10.92
C SER A 2 -2.17 11.72 -11.61
N SER A 3 -2.43 11.58 -12.93
CA SER A 3 -2.13 10.34 -13.66
C SER A 3 -0.67 9.83 -13.51
N SER A 4 0.33 10.71 -13.45
CA SER A 4 1.73 10.28 -13.27
C SER A 4 2.02 9.73 -11.88
N SER A 5 1.30 10.20 -10.85
CA SER A 5 1.45 9.74 -9.48
C SER A 5 0.75 8.39 -9.27
N ASP A 6 -0.44 8.21 -9.85
CA ASP A 6 -1.19 6.95 -9.82
C ASP A 6 -0.35 5.76 -10.36
N TYR A 7 0.44 5.99 -11.41
CA TYR A 7 1.38 4.97 -11.92
C TYR A 7 2.48 4.62 -10.93
N ALA A 8 3.02 5.62 -10.23
CA ALA A 8 4.06 5.40 -9.22
C ALA A 8 3.49 4.61 -8.02
N GLU A 9 2.28 4.94 -7.57
CA GLU A 9 1.56 4.23 -6.52
C GLU A 9 1.29 2.76 -6.91
N ALA A 10 0.87 2.52 -8.15
CA ALA A 10 0.63 1.17 -8.67
C ALA A 10 1.93 0.33 -8.71
N ILE A 11 3.03 0.91 -9.21
CA ILE A 11 4.32 0.23 -9.30
C ILE A 11 4.86 -0.08 -7.90
N LEU A 12 4.82 0.90 -7.00
CA LEU A 12 5.26 0.72 -5.61
C LEU A 12 4.42 -0.32 -4.87
N SER A 13 3.09 -0.30 -5.06
CA SER A 13 2.18 -1.31 -4.48
C SER A 13 2.46 -2.71 -5.05
N ALA A 14 2.79 -2.84 -6.34
CA ALA A 14 3.17 -4.11 -6.94
C ALA A 14 4.52 -4.64 -6.42
N ILE A 15 5.51 -3.76 -6.22
CA ILE A 15 6.79 -4.12 -5.59
C ILE A 15 6.56 -4.56 -4.14
N CYS A 16 5.73 -3.83 -3.39
CA CYS A 16 5.36 -4.22 -2.02
C CYS A 16 4.69 -5.60 -2.00
N LEU A 17 3.71 -5.82 -2.90
CA LEU A 17 2.99 -7.07 -3.01
C LEU A 17 3.89 -8.26 -3.33
N THR A 18 4.82 -8.11 -4.27
CA THR A 18 5.78 -9.17 -4.64
C THR A 18 6.72 -9.51 -3.47
N LEU A 19 7.23 -8.50 -2.75
CA LEU A 19 8.03 -8.71 -1.53
C LEU A 19 7.27 -9.50 -0.46
N VAL A 20 6.01 -9.13 -0.22
CA VAL A 20 5.15 -9.79 0.79
C VAL A 20 4.81 -11.22 0.39
N LEU A 21 4.58 -11.48 -0.90
CA LEU A 21 4.28 -12.83 -1.40
C LEU A 21 5.51 -13.72 -1.38
N ASP A 22 6.65 -13.27 -1.90
CA ASP A 22 7.84 -14.14 -2.01
C ASP A 22 8.48 -14.43 -0.65
N TYR A 23 8.54 -13.45 0.25
CA TYR A 23 9.20 -13.60 1.55
C TYR A 23 8.25 -13.84 2.72
N GLY A 24 7.01 -13.36 2.64
CA GLY A 24 6.05 -13.40 3.75
C GLY A 24 5.11 -14.61 3.77
N LEU A 25 4.71 -15.15 2.60
CA LEU A 25 3.86 -16.35 2.52
C LEU A 25 4.34 -17.54 3.36
N PRO A 26 5.63 -17.96 3.31
CA PRO A 26 6.10 -19.10 4.08
C PRO A 26 6.07 -18.89 5.61
N TYR A 27 5.97 -17.64 6.05
CA TYR A 27 5.94 -17.25 7.47
C TYR A 27 4.58 -16.66 7.89
N SER A 28 3.56 -16.81 7.04
CA SER A 28 2.20 -16.33 7.30
C SER A 28 1.59 -16.92 8.58
N SER A 29 1.88 -18.19 8.88
CA SER A 29 1.43 -18.87 10.10
C SER A 29 2.06 -18.33 11.39
N THR A 30 3.25 -17.74 11.31
CA THR A 30 3.95 -17.17 12.48
C THR A 30 3.59 -15.70 12.72
N MET A 31 3.31 -14.94 11.66
CA MET A 31 2.83 -13.55 11.77
C MET A 31 1.32 -13.42 12.01
N GLY A 32 0.55 -14.46 11.68
CA GLY A 32 -0.90 -14.50 11.84
C GLY A 32 -1.63 -13.40 11.06
N GLU A 33 -2.71 -12.89 11.63
CA GLU A 33 -3.63 -11.94 10.99
C GLU A 33 -2.97 -10.62 10.56
N SER A 34 -1.83 -10.24 11.17
CA SER A 34 -1.11 -9.02 10.79
C SER A 34 -0.60 -9.04 9.36
N PHE A 35 -0.14 -10.21 8.91
CA PHE A 35 0.26 -10.44 7.53
C PHE A 35 -0.93 -10.37 6.58
N THR A 36 -2.04 -11.04 6.93
CA THR A 36 -3.26 -11.09 6.12
C THR A 36 -3.86 -9.69 5.92
N VAL A 37 -3.90 -8.86 6.97
CA VAL A 37 -4.41 -7.49 6.89
C VAL A 37 -3.53 -6.62 5.99
N PHE A 38 -2.21 -6.74 6.08
CA PHE A 38 -1.29 -5.97 5.23
C PHE A 38 -1.36 -6.40 3.76
N LEU A 39 -1.45 -7.71 3.51
CA LEU A 39 -1.61 -8.27 2.17
C LEU A 39 -2.93 -7.84 1.53
N LEU A 40 -4.03 -7.95 2.27
CA LEU A 40 -5.35 -7.52 1.80
C LEU A 40 -5.35 -6.02 1.48
N THR A 41 -4.76 -5.21 2.35
CA THR A 41 -4.65 -3.75 2.13
C THR A 41 -3.90 -3.45 0.84
N THR A 42 -2.73 -4.07 0.63
CA THR A 42 -1.91 -3.85 -0.56
C THR A 42 -2.64 -4.28 -1.84
N CYS A 43 -3.33 -5.43 -1.82
CA CYS A 43 -4.16 -5.91 -2.92
C CYS A 43 -5.34 -4.97 -3.22
N ALA A 44 -6.04 -4.50 -2.18
CA ALA A 44 -7.17 -3.59 -2.33
C ALA A 44 -6.73 -2.25 -2.92
N CYS A 45 -5.63 -1.68 -2.44
CA CYS A 45 -5.08 -0.43 -2.97
C CYS A 45 -4.65 -0.57 -4.43
N LEU A 46 -3.99 -1.67 -4.82
CA LEU A 46 -3.63 -1.92 -6.22
C LEU A 46 -4.86 -2.06 -7.12
N LEU A 47 -5.92 -2.73 -6.65
CA LEU A 47 -7.18 -2.84 -7.37
C LEU A 47 -7.86 -1.48 -7.55
N VAL A 48 -7.84 -0.63 -6.52
CA VAL A 48 -8.44 0.70 -6.57
C VAL A 48 -7.68 1.61 -7.55
N VAL A 49 -6.35 1.64 -7.48
CA VAL A 49 -5.52 2.45 -8.40
C VAL A 49 -5.68 1.97 -9.85
N SER A 50 -5.74 0.65 -10.08
CA SER A 50 -5.97 0.11 -11.43
C SER A 50 -7.37 0.45 -11.97
N LEU A 51 -8.39 0.46 -11.10
CA LEU A 51 -9.74 0.89 -11.46
C LEU A 51 -9.79 2.38 -11.80
N LEU A 52 -9.10 3.23 -11.03
CA LEU A 52 -8.96 4.67 -11.33
C LEU A 52 -8.28 4.92 -12.67
N LEU A 53 -7.16 4.23 -12.94
CA LEU A 53 -6.47 4.29 -14.24
C LEU A 53 -7.37 3.81 -15.40
N PHE A 54 -8.13 2.73 -15.19
CA PHE A 54 -9.07 2.22 -16.19
C PHE A 54 -10.20 3.21 -16.47
N CYS A 55 -10.76 3.82 -15.41
CA CYS A 55 -11.74 4.89 -15.53
C CYS A 55 -11.17 6.10 -16.27
N TYR A 56 -9.91 6.46 -16.03
CA TYR A 56 -9.24 7.56 -16.72
C TYR A 56 -9.13 7.31 -18.24
N ILE A 57 -8.80 6.08 -18.65
CA ILE A 57 -8.71 5.69 -20.07
C ILE A 57 -10.08 5.75 -20.77
N ILE A 58 -11.14 5.28 -20.10
CA ILE A 58 -12.50 5.26 -20.68
C ILE A 58 -13.14 6.65 -20.70
N SER A 59 -12.82 7.48 -19.70
CA SER A 59 -13.46 8.76 -19.45
C SER A 59 -12.76 9.94 -20.14
N ALA A 60 -12.48 9.83 -21.43
CA ALA A 60 -11.95 10.97 -22.20
C ALA A 60 -12.99 12.10 -22.44
N ASN A 61 -14.27 11.90 -22.07
CA ASN A 61 -15.38 12.80 -22.42
C ASN A 61 -15.96 13.53 -21.18
N SER A 62 -15.24 14.57 -20.73
CA SER A 62 -15.63 15.81 -20.02
C SER A 62 -16.53 15.80 -18.76
N PHE A 63 -17.64 15.06 -18.69
CA PHE A 63 -18.56 15.12 -17.53
C PHE A 63 -18.11 14.27 -16.32
N ASN A 64 -17.20 13.32 -16.55
CA ASN A 64 -16.71 12.40 -15.52
C ASN A 64 -15.44 12.87 -14.79
N LEU A 65 -14.75 13.92 -15.27
CA LEU A 65 -13.52 14.42 -14.62
C LEU A 65 -13.77 14.88 -13.17
N ILE A 66 -14.92 15.51 -12.93
CA ILE A 66 -15.31 15.98 -11.59
C ILE A 66 -15.58 14.80 -10.66
N ARG A 67 -16.30 13.77 -11.14
CA ARG A 67 -16.57 12.55 -10.35
C ARG A 67 -15.30 11.74 -10.09
N SER A 68 -14.39 11.68 -11.06
CA SER A 68 -13.07 11.05 -10.91
C SER A 68 -12.27 11.71 -9.80
N SER A 69 -12.21 13.05 -9.76
CA SER A 69 -11.45 13.78 -8.74
C SER A 69 -11.97 13.58 -7.30
N VAL A 70 -13.30 13.52 -7.10
CA VAL A 70 -13.87 13.24 -5.78
C VAL A 70 -13.62 11.79 -5.35
N LEU A 71 -13.79 10.83 -6.26
CA LEU A 71 -13.49 9.42 -5.96
C LEU A 71 -12.00 9.23 -5.65
N GLU A 72 -11.12 9.86 -6.42
CA GLU A 72 -9.67 9.84 -6.21
C GLU A 72 -9.30 10.34 -4.80
N THR A 73 -9.86 11.48 -4.36
CA THR A 73 -9.62 11.99 -3.00
C THR A 73 -10.11 11.05 -1.90
N VAL A 74 -11.32 10.48 -2.01
CA VAL A 74 -11.88 9.57 -1.00
C VAL A 74 -11.10 8.26 -0.96
N PHE A 75 -10.74 7.70 -2.10
CA PHE A 75 -9.99 6.46 -2.16
C PHE A 75 -8.55 6.62 -1.68
N ASN A 76 -7.86 7.70 -2.05
CA ASN A 76 -6.49 7.95 -1.60
C ASN A 76 -6.42 8.29 -0.10
N THR A 77 -7.42 8.99 0.46
CA THR A 77 -7.49 9.18 1.92
C THR A 77 -7.72 7.85 2.67
N LEU A 78 -8.63 7.00 2.18
CA LEU A 78 -8.87 5.67 2.76
C LEU A 78 -7.63 4.78 2.64
N ALA A 79 -6.97 4.76 1.47
CA ALA A 79 -5.74 4.02 1.24
C ALA A 79 -4.63 4.47 2.20
N CYS A 80 -4.48 5.79 2.43
CA CYS A 80 -3.54 6.32 3.42
C CYS A 80 -3.81 5.76 4.82
N VAL A 81 -5.05 5.85 5.32
CA VAL A 81 -5.39 5.36 6.67
C VAL A 81 -5.18 3.85 6.79
N LEU A 82 -5.56 3.09 5.77
CA LEU A 82 -5.40 1.63 5.74
C LEU A 82 -3.92 1.23 5.69
N TYR A 83 -3.10 1.89 4.87
CA TYR A 83 -1.66 1.61 4.82
C TYR A 83 -0.96 1.96 6.13
N LEU A 84 -1.27 3.09 6.75
CA LEU A 84 -0.65 3.49 8.03
C LEU A 84 -1.01 2.52 9.16
N THR A 85 -2.27 2.11 9.25
CA THR A 85 -2.75 1.19 10.29
C THR A 85 -2.22 -0.23 10.08
N SER A 86 -2.30 -0.77 8.86
CA SER A 86 -1.77 -2.09 8.54
C SER A 86 -0.25 -2.18 8.67
N SER A 87 0.49 -1.15 8.26
CA SER A 87 1.96 -1.09 8.43
C SER A 87 2.36 -1.02 9.91
N SER A 88 1.61 -0.27 10.73
CA SER A 88 1.83 -0.22 12.17
C SER A 88 1.61 -1.59 12.82
N TYR A 89 0.55 -2.30 12.41
CA TYR A 89 0.25 -3.63 12.91
C TYR A 89 1.29 -4.67 12.47
N LEU A 90 1.74 -4.62 11.22
CA LEU A 90 2.81 -5.47 10.71
C LEU A 90 4.15 -5.19 11.41
N SER A 91 4.49 -3.91 11.64
CA SER A 91 5.71 -3.52 12.37
C SER A 91 5.74 -4.10 13.78
N TRP A 92 4.62 -4.06 14.50
CA TRP A 92 4.50 -4.66 15.83
C TRP A 92 4.70 -6.19 15.78
N SER A 93 4.07 -6.86 14.82
CA SER A 93 4.19 -8.29 14.62
C SER A 93 5.63 -8.73 14.28
N VAL A 94 6.29 -8.03 13.35
CA VAL A 94 7.68 -8.30 12.97
C VAL A 94 8.63 -8.13 14.16
N TYR A 95 8.39 -7.13 15.02
CA TYR A 95 9.20 -6.89 16.21
C TYR A 95 9.08 -8.00 17.25
N ILE A 96 7.88 -8.53 17.48
CA ILE A 96 7.67 -9.58 18.48
C ILE A 96 8.07 -10.96 17.96
N TRP A 97 7.72 -11.29 16.72
CA TRP A 97 7.85 -12.65 16.21
C TRP A 97 9.14 -12.90 15.43
N LEU A 98 9.56 -11.95 14.58
CA LEU A 98 10.73 -12.17 13.71
C LEU A 98 12.05 -11.71 14.33
N LEU A 99 12.03 -10.68 15.18
CA LEU A 99 13.23 -10.21 15.88
C LEU A 99 13.92 -11.30 16.73
N PRO A 100 13.22 -12.11 17.56
CA PRO A 100 13.88 -13.17 18.31
C PRO A 100 14.45 -14.24 17.40
N GLY A 101 13.76 -14.61 16.32
CA GLY A 101 14.26 -15.57 15.32
C GLY A 101 15.52 -15.10 14.60
N TYR A 102 15.59 -13.80 14.28
CA TYR A 102 16.77 -13.17 13.68
C TYR A 102 17.99 -13.16 14.62
N ARG A 103 17.80 -13.04 15.93
CA ARG A 103 18.91 -13.05 16.90
C ARG A 103 19.52 -14.43 17.14
N ILE A 104 18.74 -15.49 16.92
CA ILE A 104 19.16 -16.86 17.22
C ILE A 104 19.78 -17.52 15.99
N THR A 105 19.24 -17.23 14.79
CA THR A 105 19.67 -17.89 13.54
C THR A 105 20.47 -16.93 12.64
N PRO A 106 21.75 -17.18 12.36
CA PRO A 106 22.49 -16.39 11.38
C PRO A 106 21.88 -16.57 9.97
N HIS A 107 21.83 -15.49 9.18
CA HIS A 107 21.24 -15.41 7.82
C HIS A 107 19.72 -15.48 7.69
N TYR A 108 18.97 -14.99 8.68
CA TYR A 108 17.51 -14.87 8.56
C TYR A 108 17.09 -13.68 7.67
N THR A 109 16.94 -13.91 6.36
CA THR A 109 16.63 -12.89 5.32
C THR A 109 15.19 -12.36 5.35
N VAL A 110 14.30 -13.04 6.08
CA VAL A 110 12.88 -12.70 6.17
C VAL A 110 12.66 -11.43 7.00
N TYR A 111 13.43 -11.24 8.07
CA TYR A 111 13.33 -10.06 8.93
C TYR A 111 13.59 -8.75 8.16
N PRO A 112 14.70 -8.59 7.41
CA PRO A 112 14.92 -7.39 6.63
C PRO A 112 13.92 -7.23 5.47
N ALA A 113 13.48 -8.32 4.83
CA ALA A 113 12.48 -8.27 3.76
C ALA A 113 11.12 -7.74 4.25
N MET A 114 10.62 -8.28 5.38
CA MET A 114 9.36 -7.84 5.97
C MET A 114 9.48 -6.46 6.63
N SER A 115 10.69 -6.09 7.07
CA SER A 115 10.96 -4.73 7.52
C SER A 115 10.89 -3.72 6.39
N ALA A 116 11.46 -4.05 5.23
CA ALA A 116 11.31 -3.24 4.02
C ALA A 116 9.84 -3.13 3.60
N ALA A 117 9.06 -4.21 3.69
CA ALA A 117 7.64 -4.21 3.33
C ALA A 117 6.81 -3.21 4.16
N TYR A 118 6.92 -3.21 5.50
CA TYR A 118 6.17 -2.23 6.30
C TYR A 118 6.67 -0.80 6.11
N ILE A 119 7.97 -0.58 5.85
CA ILE A 119 8.51 0.76 5.53
C ILE A 119 7.93 1.25 4.20
N LEU A 120 7.89 0.39 3.18
CA LEU A 120 7.24 0.71 1.90
C LEU A 120 5.75 0.99 2.09
N GLY A 121 5.06 0.25 2.96
CA GLY A 121 3.68 0.53 3.34
C GLY A 121 3.49 1.91 3.96
N PHE A 122 4.38 2.36 4.85
CA PHE A 122 4.35 3.72 5.39
C PHE A 122 4.59 4.78 4.31
N VAL A 123 5.56 4.55 3.41
CA VAL A 123 5.85 5.45 2.29
C VAL A 123 4.63 5.55 1.36
N LEU A 124 4.03 4.42 0.99
CA LEU A 124 2.81 4.36 0.18
C LEU A 124 1.65 5.10 0.85
N GLY A 125 1.46 4.94 2.15
CA GLY A 125 0.45 5.67 2.91
C GLY A 125 0.65 7.20 2.84
N VAL A 126 1.89 7.66 2.93
CA VAL A 126 2.22 9.10 2.80
C VAL A 126 1.99 9.59 1.36
N VAL A 127 2.38 8.82 0.34
CA VAL A 127 2.16 9.18 -1.06
C VAL A 127 0.66 9.33 -1.36
N HIS A 128 -0.15 8.33 -1.00
CA HIS A 128 -1.62 8.41 -1.13
C HIS A 128 -2.19 9.61 -0.35
N GLY A 129 -1.65 9.93 0.82
CA GLY A 129 -2.06 11.11 1.59
C GLY A 129 -1.73 12.45 0.90
N LEU A 130 -0.55 12.56 0.29
CA LEU A 130 -0.13 13.74 -0.47
C LEU A 130 -0.97 13.91 -1.73
N ASP A 131 -1.25 12.82 -2.45
CA ASP A 131 -2.07 12.85 -3.65
C ASP A 131 -3.52 13.22 -3.32
N ALA A 132 -4.08 12.67 -2.24
CA ALA A 132 -5.37 13.12 -1.74
C ALA A 132 -5.40 14.62 -1.39
N TRP A 133 -4.33 15.14 -0.77
CA TRP A 133 -4.24 16.56 -0.41
C TRP A 133 -4.14 17.48 -1.63
N THR A 134 -3.30 17.12 -2.61
CA THR A 134 -3.17 17.91 -3.85
C THR A 134 -4.47 17.90 -4.66
N SER A 135 -5.13 16.76 -4.78
CA SER A 135 -6.43 16.65 -5.46
C SER A 135 -7.53 17.41 -4.71
N TYR A 136 -7.54 17.43 -3.37
CA TYR A 136 -8.46 18.26 -2.59
C TYR A 136 -8.24 19.76 -2.82
N ARG A 137 -6.98 20.19 -2.92
CA ARG A 137 -6.63 21.60 -3.20
C ARG A 137 -7.01 22.04 -4.60
N HIS A 138 -6.93 21.15 -5.60
CA HIS A 138 -7.38 21.43 -6.96
C HIS A 138 -8.91 21.45 -7.11
N LEU A 139 -9.64 20.84 -6.18
CA LEU A 139 -11.11 20.79 -6.16
C LEU A 139 -11.74 22.09 -5.62
N LYS A 140 -10.97 22.91 -4.91
CA LYS A 140 -11.40 24.14 -4.25
C LYS A 140 -10.95 25.38 -5.00
#